data_AF-A0A7S2QQD7-F1
#
_entry.id   AF-A0A7S2QQD7-F1
#
_cell.length_a   1.000
_cell.length_b   1.000
_cell.length_c   1.000
_cell.angle_alpha   90.00
_cell.angle_beta   90.00
_cell.angle_gamma   90.00
#
_symmetry.space_group_name_H-M   'P 1'
#
loop_
_entity.id
_entity.type
_entity.pdbx_description
1 polymer ?
#
loop_
_entity_poly.entity_id
_entity_poly.type
_entity_poly.pdbx_seq_one_letter_code
_entity_poly.pdbx_strand_id
1 'polypeptide(L)'
;EIHESVRDCDVFVVQPTCNGGAGPQEHLVELLVMLDALRRGAANRVTAVMPLYGYARQSSKEKSRSPITARLVTDLLQVAGAHRVLTVELHASQIQGFASYPIDNMYALPLLAQEIDSFLAQRGLSESDLVVVSPDVGGA
;
A
#
# COMPACT_ATOMS: atom_id res chain seq x y z
N GLU A 1 10.34 -17.94 10.39
CA GLU A 1 10.97 -18.86 9.41
C GLU A 1 9.89 -19.33 8.44
N ILE A 2 10.25 -19.78 7.22
CA ILE A 2 9.31 -20.35 6.25
C ILE A 2 9.38 -21.87 6.39
N HIS A 3 8.26 -22.51 6.72
CA HIS A 3 8.21 -23.92 7.12
C HIS A 3 7.86 -24.89 5.98
N GLU A 4 7.63 -24.38 4.77
CA GLU A 4 7.30 -25.17 3.59
C GLU A 4 8.13 -24.74 2.37
N SER A 5 8.20 -25.59 1.35
CA SER A 5 8.92 -25.24 0.13
C SER A 5 8.13 -24.20 -0.66
N VAL A 6 8.80 -23.11 -1.01
CA VAL A 6 8.25 -22.03 -1.85
C VAL A 6 8.91 -21.99 -3.23
N ARG A 7 9.73 -22.99 -3.55
CA ARG A 7 10.50 -23.04 -4.80
C ARG A 7 9.56 -23.02 -5.99
N ASP A 8 9.86 -22.14 -6.94
CA ASP A 8 9.11 -21.93 -8.18
C ASP A 8 7.64 -21.49 -7.97
N CYS A 9 7.25 -21.13 -6.74
CA CYS A 9 5.90 -20.65 -6.43
C CYS A 9 5.73 -19.16 -6.73
N ASP A 10 4.49 -18.78 -7.03
CA ASP A 10 4.03 -17.39 -7.02
C ASP A 10 3.47 -17.08 -5.63
N VAL A 11 4.22 -16.31 -4.84
CA VAL A 11 3.92 -16.05 -3.43
C VAL A 11 3.36 -14.64 -3.25
N PHE A 12 2.31 -14.54 -2.45
CA PHE A 12 1.71 -13.26 -2.04
C PHE A 12 1.90 -13.09 -0.53
N VAL A 13 2.59 -12.03 -0.13
CA VAL A 13 2.81 -11.69 1.29
C VAL A 13 1.89 -10.54 1.65
N VAL A 14 0.87 -10.82 2.47
CA VAL A 14 -0.09 -9.81 2.91
C VAL A 14 0.39 -9.20 4.23
N GLN A 15 0.88 -7.96 4.18
CA GLN A 15 1.35 -7.25 5.36
C GLN A 15 1.00 -5.75 5.27
N PRO A 16 0.07 -5.23 6.10
CA PRO A 16 -0.11 -3.80 6.25
C PRO A 16 0.96 -3.20 7.15
N THR A 17 1.39 -1.97 6.88
CA THR A 17 2.30 -1.21 7.76
C THR A 17 1.53 -0.14 8.55
N CYS A 18 0.47 -0.56 9.24
CA CYS A 18 -0.34 0.30 10.11
C CYS A 18 0.09 0.16 11.58
N ASN A 19 -0.35 1.10 12.43
CA ASN A 19 -0.28 0.94 13.87
C ASN A 19 -1.27 -0.18 14.28
N GLY A 20 -0.79 -1.20 14.96
CA GLY A 20 -1.60 -2.34 15.43
C GLY A 20 -0.96 -2.96 16.67
N GLY A 21 -0.78 -4.29 16.67
CA GLY A 21 -0.04 -5.00 17.72
C GLY A 21 1.45 -4.65 17.80
N ALA A 22 1.98 -4.02 16.74
CA ALA A 22 3.35 -3.56 16.59
C ALA A 22 3.39 -2.23 15.81
N GLY A 23 4.57 -1.61 15.74
CA GLY A 23 4.78 -0.35 15.03
C GLY A 23 4.92 -0.50 13.50
N PRO A 24 4.69 0.56 12.70
CA PRO A 24 4.82 0.51 11.24
C PRO A 24 6.22 0.08 10.78
N GLN A 25 7.25 0.47 11.52
CA GLN A 25 8.64 0.08 11.29
C GLN A 25 8.89 -1.41 11.52
N GLU A 26 8.25 -2.00 12.53
CA GLU A 26 8.39 -3.42 12.84
C GLU A 26 7.72 -4.26 11.75
N HIS A 27 6.49 -3.91 11.37
CA HIS A 27 5.79 -4.54 10.24
C HIS A 27 6.56 -4.39 8.92
N LEU A 28 7.19 -3.24 8.67
CA LEU A 28 8.01 -3.05 7.48
C LEU A 28 9.25 -3.96 7.52
N VAL A 29 9.98 -4.01 8.64
CA VAL A 29 11.15 -4.88 8.77
C VAL A 29 10.76 -6.36 8.66
N GLU A 30 9.65 -6.76 9.28
CA GLU A 30 9.10 -8.11 9.17
C GLU A 30 8.79 -8.47 7.71
N LEU A 31 8.13 -7.59 6.96
CA LEU A 31 7.89 -7.76 5.53
C LEU A 31 9.19 -7.94 4.76
N LEU A 32 10.18 -7.06 4.98
CA LEU A 32 11.47 -7.15 4.28
C LEU A 32 12.19 -8.48 4.57
N VAL A 33 12.14 -8.96 5.81
CA VAL A 33 12.70 -10.28 6.20
C VAL A 33 11.96 -11.42 5.50
N MET A 34 10.63 -11.38 5.44
CA MET A 34 9.84 -12.38 4.70
C MET A 34 10.17 -12.39 3.21
N LEU A 35 10.27 -11.22 2.58
CA LEU A 35 10.62 -11.09 1.17
C LEU A 35 12.01 -11.66 0.86
N ASP A 36 13.02 -11.34 1.70
CA ASP A 36 14.38 -11.89 1.54
C ASP A 36 14.40 -13.42 1.70
N ALA A 37 13.66 -13.94 2.69
CA ALA A 37 13.54 -15.38 2.90
C ALA A 37 12.91 -16.09 1.70
N LEU A 38 11.84 -15.54 1.12
CA LEU A 38 11.16 -16.10 -0.05
C LEU A 38 12.03 -16.06 -1.30
N ARG A 39 12.75 -14.95 -1.53
CA ARG A 39 13.71 -14.81 -2.62
C ARG A 39 14.82 -15.84 -2.52
N ARG A 40 15.41 -16.04 -1.33
CA ARG A 40 16.43 -17.07 -1.08
C ARG A 40 15.88 -18.49 -1.14
N GLY A 41 14.59 -18.66 -0.82
CA GLY A 41 13.83 -19.89 -1.00
C GLY A 41 13.54 -20.24 -2.47
N ALA A 42 14.01 -19.43 -3.42
CA ALA A 42 13.81 -19.59 -4.86
C ALA A 42 12.33 -19.57 -5.28
N ALA A 43 11.51 -18.73 -4.62
CA ALA A 43 10.19 -18.40 -5.15
C ALA A 43 10.32 -17.80 -6.56
N ASN A 44 9.47 -18.23 -7.49
CA ASN A 44 9.47 -17.74 -8.87
C ASN A 44 9.09 -16.25 -8.92
N ARG A 45 8.09 -15.86 -8.13
CA ARG A 45 7.62 -14.48 -8.03
C ARG A 45 7.12 -14.20 -6.63
N VAL A 46 7.41 -12.99 -6.13
CA VAL A 46 6.94 -12.53 -4.82
C VAL A 46 6.21 -11.20 -4.99
N THR A 47 4.93 -11.17 -4.63
CA THR A 47 4.10 -9.96 -4.61
C THR A 47 3.89 -9.52 -3.17
N ALA A 48 4.34 -8.32 -2.83
CA ALA A 48 4.05 -7.70 -1.55
C ALA A 48 2.66 -7.05 -1.60
N VAL A 49 1.71 -7.57 -0.84
CA VAL A 49 0.36 -7.02 -0.72
C VAL A 49 0.35 -6.13 0.52
N MET A 50 0.35 -4.82 0.31
CA MET A 50 0.41 -3.80 1.34
C MET A 50 -0.86 -2.95 1.31
N PRO A 51 -1.95 -3.36 1.98
CA PRO A 51 -3.21 -2.61 1.96
C PRO A 51 -3.06 -1.15 2.41
N LEU A 52 -2.14 -0.88 3.34
CA LEU A 52 -1.69 0.45 3.69
C LEU A 52 -0.20 0.59 3.38
N TYR A 53 0.15 1.45 2.43
CA TYR A 53 1.54 1.69 2.06
C TYR A 53 2.25 2.60 3.09
N GLY A 54 3.22 2.02 3.81
CA GLY A 54 3.96 2.71 4.86
C GLY A 54 4.72 3.92 4.33
N TYR A 55 4.72 5.00 5.12
CA TYR A 55 5.39 6.25 4.79
C TYR A 55 4.89 6.95 3.51
N ALA A 56 3.74 6.56 2.94
CA ALA A 56 3.20 7.16 1.72
C ALA A 56 3.03 8.69 1.79
N ARG A 57 2.78 9.25 2.97
CA ARG A 57 2.69 10.70 3.20
C ARG A 57 4.01 11.45 3.02
N GLN A 58 5.14 10.74 3.06
CA GLN A 58 6.49 11.29 2.86
C GLN A 58 6.99 11.01 1.43
N SER A 59 6.16 11.34 0.44
CA SER A 59 6.40 11.12 -1.00
C SER A 59 7.06 12.29 -1.70
N SER A 60 7.25 13.42 -1.03
CA SER A 60 7.98 14.57 -1.57
C SER A 60 8.85 15.22 -0.49
N LYS A 61 9.73 16.13 -0.90
CA LYS A 61 10.47 16.98 0.04
C LYS A 61 9.57 18.12 0.48
N GLU A 62 9.07 18.07 1.72
CA GLU A 62 8.36 19.20 2.31
C GLU A 62 9.28 20.38 2.60
N LYS A 63 10.55 20.12 2.94
CA LYS A 63 11.57 21.12 3.25
C LYS A 63 12.92 20.71 2.68
N SER A 64 13.85 21.67 2.60
CA SER A 64 15.24 21.38 2.27
C SER A 64 15.81 20.36 3.25
N ARG A 65 16.53 19.36 2.71
CA ARG A 65 17.15 18.24 3.46
C ARG A 65 16.17 17.29 4.17
N SER A 66 14.89 17.30 3.81
CA SER A 66 13.95 16.24 4.22
C SER A 66 14.13 14.97 3.35
N PRO A 67 13.88 13.78 3.92
CA PRO A 67 13.88 12.53 3.16
C PRO A 67 12.64 12.44 2.26
N ILE A 68 12.72 11.57 1.25
CA ILE A 68 11.56 11.06 0.51
C ILE A 68 11.38 9.61 0.93
N THR A 69 10.79 9.39 2.09
CA THR A 69 10.78 8.06 2.74
C THR A 69 9.93 7.04 1.97
N ALA A 70 8.86 7.48 1.28
CA ALA A 70 8.10 6.58 0.42
C ALA A 70 8.97 5.96 -0.68
N ARG A 71 9.89 6.76 -1.27
CA ARG A 71 10.88 6.29 -2.24
C ARG A 71 11.85 5.28 -1.61
N LEU A 72 12.37 5.58 -0.43
CA LEU A 72 13.23 4.65 0.31
C LEU A 72 12.53 3.30 0.54
N VAL A 73 11.28 3.31 0.97
CA VAL A 73 10.48 2.08 1.16
C VAL A 73 10.33 1.32 -0.16
N THR A 74 10.03 2.02 -1.26
CA THR A 74 9.91 1.40 -2.60
C THR A 74 11.20 0.68 -3.01
N ASP A 75 12.35 1.33 -2.79
CA ASP A 75 13.67 0.76 -3.11
C ASP A 75 13.99 -0.43 -2.19
N LEU A 76 13.70 -0.35 -0.89
CA LEU A 76 13.91 -1.45 0.07
C LEU A 76 13.10 -2.70 -0.30
N LEU A 77 11.83 -2.54 -0.66
CA LEU A 77 10.97 -3.66 -1.09
C LEU A 77 11.56 -4.37 -2.31
N GLN A 78 12.07 -3.61 -3.29
CA GLN A 78 12.72 -4.17 -4.47
C GLN A 78 13.98 -4.96 -4.09
N VAL A 79 14.85 -4.36 -3.28
CA VAL A 79 16.10 -4.99 -2.85
C VAL A 79 15.83 -6.28 -2.06
N ALA A 80 14.82 -6.27 -1.19
CA ALA A 80 14.41 -7.43 -0.40
C ALA A 80 13.85 -8.57 -1.27
N GLY A 81 13.33 -8.28 -2.46
CA GLY A 81 12.88 -9.30 -3.42
C GLY A 81 11.42 -9.22 -3.85
N ALA A 82 10.73 -8.10 -3.57
CA ALA A 82 9.43 -7.87 -4.18
C ALA A 82 9.58 -7.70 -5.70
N HIS A 83 8.81 -8.49 -6.45
CA HIS A 83 8.69 -8.39 -7.90
C HIS A 83 7.54 -7.46 -8.29
N ARG A 84 6.57 -7.31 -7.39
CA ARG A 84 5.35 -6.52 -7.56
C ARG A 84 4.89 -6.04 -6.18
N VAL A 85 4.27 -4.87 -6.12
CA VAL A 85 3.49 -4.42 -4.95
C VAL A 85 2.03 -4.28 -5.36
N LEU A 86 1.13 -4.76 -4.50
CA LEU A 86 -0.31 -4.51 -4.59
C LEU A 86 -0.71 -3.67 -3.37
N THR A 87 -1.39 -2.55 -3.58
CA THR A 87 -1.77 -1.64 -2.50
C THR A 87 -3.15 -1.02 -2.75
N VAL A 88 -3.69 -0.30 -1.77
CA VAL A 88 -5.00 0.35 -1.84
C VAL A 88 -4.82 1.83 -1.52
N GLU A 89 -5.31 2.71 -2.40
CA GLU A 89 -5.37 4.17 -2.20
C GLU A 89 -4.04 4.78 -1.72
N LEU A 90 -3.02 4.76 -2.59
CA LEU A 90 -1.79 5.51 -2.34
C LEU A 90 -2.08 6.98 -2.07
N HIS A 91 -1.48 7.52 -1.00
CA HIS A 91 -1.61 8.94 -0.66
C HIS A 91 -1.26 9.88 -1.82
N ALA A 92 -0.28 9.50 -2.64
CA ALA A 92 0.08 10.20 -3.86
C ALA A 92 0.30 9.17 -4.97
N SER A 93 -0.44 9.30 -6.08
CA SER A 93 -0.37 8.35 -7.21
C SER A 93 1.03 8.30 -7.85
N GLN A 94 1.82 9.37 -7.71
CA GLN A 94 3.20 9.49 -8.18
C GLN A 94 4.16 8.52 -7.50
N ILE A 95 3.80 7.93 -6.34
CA ILE A 95 4.60 6.88 -5.69
C ILE A 95 4.83 5.70 -6.64
N GLN A 96 3.89 5.39 -7.53
CA GLN A 96 4.06 4.36 -8.56
C GLN A 96 5.27 4.65 -9.47
N GLY A 97 5.58 5.92 -9.72
CA GLY A 97 6.75 6.35 -10.49
C GLY A 97 8.09 6.24 -9.76
N PHE A 98 8.10 5.92 -8.46
CA PHE A 98 9.33 5.60 -7.74
C PHE A 98 9.86 4.22 -8.07
N ALA A 99 8.97 3.29 -8.40
CA ALA A 99 9.31 1.91 -8.62
C ALA A 99 9.85 1.68 -10.04
N SER A 100 10.81 0.77 -10.14
CA SER A 100 11.22 0.16 -11.42
C SER A 100 10.52 -1.18 -11.68
N TYR A 101 9.53 -1.52 -10.86
CA TYR A 101 8.73 -2.74 -10.89
C TYR A 101 7.23 -2.38 -10.77
N PRO A 102 6.30 -3.28 -11.15
CA PRO A 102 4.87 -2.97 -11.11
C PRO A 102 4.37 -2.70 -9.69
N ILE A 103 3.66 -1.58 -9.53
CA ILE A 103 2.82 -1.30 -8.37
C ILE A 103 1.38 -1.22 -8.87
N ASP A 104 0.52 -2.13 -8.40
CA ASP A 104 -0.92 -2.06 -8.66
C ASP A 104 -1.58 -1.28 -7.51
N ASN A 105 -2.07 -0.08 -7.81
CA ASN A 105 -2.83 0.75 -6.87
C ASN A 105 -4.33 0.55 -7.07
N MET A 106 -4.98 -0.12 -6.12
CA MET A 106 -6.42 -0.36 -6.11
C MET A 106 -7.15 0.84 -5.53
N TYR A 107 -8.37 1.09 -6.00
CA TYR A 107 -9.21 2.21 -5.57
C TYR A 107 -10.45 1.71 -4.83
N ALA A 108 -10.74 2.32 -3.69
CA ALA A 108 -11.91 2.00 -2.86
C ALA A 108 -13.12 2.85 -3.22
N LEU A 109 -12.93 3.95 -3.96
CA LEU A 109 -14.00 4.90 -4.31
C LEU A 109 -15.28 4.25 -4.88
N PRO A 110 -15.23 3.29 -5.83
CA PRO A 110 -16.45 2.67 -6.35
C PRO A 110 -17.26 1.93 -5.29
N LEU A 111 -16.58 1.25 -4.36
CA LEU A 111 -17.24 0.56 -3.24
C LEU A 111 -17.83 1.55 -2.25
N LEU A 112 -17.08 2.62 -1.93
CA LEU A 112 -17.56 3.67 -1.03
C LEU A 112 -18.77 4.41 -1.61
N ALA A 113 -18.79 4.69 -2.92
CA ALA A 113 -19.93 5.31 -3.59
C ALA A 113 -21.17 4.43 -3.49
N GLN A 114 -21.05 3.13 -3.75
CA GLN A 114 -22.16 2.18 -3.63
C GLN A 114 -22.73 2.12 -2.19
N GLU A 115 -21.87 2.16 -1.18
CA GLU A 115 -22.30 2.20 0.22
C GLU A 115 -22.98 3.52 0.58
N ILE A 116 -22.50 4.65 0.05
CA ILE A 116 -23.14 5.96 0.22
C ILE A 116 -24.54 5.96 -0.42
N ASP A 117 -24.68 5.46 -1.66
CA ASP A 117 -25.98 5.37 -2.34
C ASP A 117 -26.98 4.52 -1.54
N SER A 118 -26.50 3.39 -1.02
CA SER A 118 -27.30 2.49 -0.17
C SER A 118 -27.73 3.18 1.12
N PHE A 119 -26.83 3.94 1.75
CA PHE A 119 -27.12 4.72 2.94
C PHE A 119 -28.15 5.83 2.69
N LEU A 120 -28.03 6.57 1.58
CA LEU A 120 -28.98 7.62 1.20
C LEU A 120 -30.38 7.03 0.99
N ALA A 121 -30.47 5.92 0.24
CA ALA A 121 -31.74 5.23 -0.02
C ALA A 121 -32.45 4.80 1.28
N GLN A 122 -31.71 4.25 2.25
CA GLN A 122 -32.26 3.85 3.55
C GLN A 122 -32.80 5.02 4.38
N ARG A 123 -32.28 6.23 4.13
CA ARG A 123 -32.69 7.46 4.82
C ARG A 123 -33.76 8.24 4.05
N GLY A 124 -34.16 7.79 2.87
CA GLY A 124 -35.04 8.55 1.97
C GLY A 124 -34.41 9.83 1.46
N LEU A 125 -33.07 9.88 1.41
CA LEU A 125 -32.29 10.98 0.88
C LEU A 125 -31.89 10.70 -0.56
N SER A 126 -31.52 11.75 -1.28
CA SER A 126 -31.05 11.72 -2.66
C SER A 126 -29.65 12.32 -2.77
N GLU A 127 -29.03 12.20 -3.94
CA GLU A 127 -27.76 12.87 -4.24
C GLU A 127 -27.84 14.39 -4.07
N SER A 128 -29.00 15.01 -4.31
CA SER A 128 -29.18 16.46 -4.09
C SER A 128 -29.13 16.89 -2.62
N ASP A 129 -29.25 15.93 -1.69
CA ASP A 129 -29.13 16.16 -0.26
C ASP A 129 -27.69 15.97 0.24
N LEU A 130 -26.74 15.62 -0.64
CA LEU A 130 -25.36 15.30 -0.32
C LEU A 130 -24.41 16.45 -0.68
N VAL A 131 -23.44 16.71 0.20
CA VAL A 131 -22.28 17.54 -0.09
C VAL A 131 -21.02 16.74 0.26
N VAL A 132 -20.13 16.55 -0.71
CA VAL A 132 -18.80 15.95 -0.49
C VAL A 132 -17.85 17.05 -0.07
N VAL A 133 -17.15 16.86 1.05
CA VAL A 133 -16.23 17.84 1.62
C VAL A 133 -14.84 17.24 1.72
N SER A 134 -13.85 17.92 1.15
CA SER A 134 -12.44 17.60 1.42
C SER A 134 -12.00 18.26 2.73
N PRO A 135 -11.34 17.53 3.64
CA PRO A 135 -10.86 18.09 4.91
C PRO A 135 -9.69 19.06 4.73
N ASP A 136 -8.98 19.00 3.61
CA ASP A 136 -7.88 19.89 3.25
C ASP A 136 -7.75 20.07 1.73
N VAL A 137 -6.86 20.96 1.30
CA VAL A 137 -6.67 21.28 -0.13
C VAL A 137 -6.03 20.15 -0.94
N GLY A 138 -5.37 19.19 -0.30
CA GLY A 138 -4.71 18.07 -0.97
C GLY A 138 -5.65 16.95 -1.39
N GLY A 139 -6.87 16.91 -0.83
CA GLY A 139 -7.91 15.95 -1.17
C GLY A 139 -8.96 16.45 -2.18
N ALA A 140 -8.81 17.68 -2.67
CA ALA A 140 -9.68 18.29 -3.69
C ALA A 140 -9.20 17.91 -5.11
#